data_AF-A0A9N8PPS9-F1
#
_entry.id   AF-A0A9N8PPS9-F1
#
_cell.length_a   1.000
_cell.length_b   1.000
_cell.length_c   1.000
_cell.angle_alpha   90.00
_cell.angle_beta   90.00
_cell.angle_gamma   90.00
#
_symmetry.space_group_name_H-M   'P 1'
#
loop_
_entity.id
_entity.type
_entity.pdbx_description
1 polymer ?
#
loop_
_entity_poly.entity_id
_entity_poly.type
_entity_poly.pdbx_seq_one_letter_code
_entity_poly.pdbx_strand_id
1 'polypeptide(L)'
;MDTLLSTLSTSVLITAAILAVTTFLTAIYLISKKLALPFGALLLDTIVSSHDNKPPPTSKQEQDTLRAQKTLASVVAIVLLIVCVLYEQIQAGSNYRPLGFNEFCGLAAKGCVEGVLVLAMLRSVLEGYRRLISRR
;
A
#
# COMPACT_ATOMS: atom_id res chain seq x y z
N MET A 1 35.66 -18.49 23.10
CA MET A 1 35.34 -18.65 21.65
C MET A 1 33.83 -18.53 21.43
N ASP A 2 33.03 -18.99 22.39
CA ASP A 2 31.55 -19.04 22.31
C ASP A 2 30.87 -17.67 22.35
N THR A 3 31.45 -16.69 23.06
CA THR A 3 30.92 -15.32 23.10
C THR A 3 31.02 -14.62 21.76
N LEU A 4 32.16 -14.72 21.06
CA LEU A 4 32.35 -14.17 19.72
C LEU A 4 31.41 -14.82 18.70
N LEU A 5 31.26 -16.15 18.73
CA LEU A 5 30.35 -16.87 17.84
C LEU A 5 28.88 -16.50 18.10
N SER A 6 28.48 -16.35 19.36
CA SER A 6 27.15 -15.89 19.77
C SER A 6 26.87 -14.47 19.29
N THR A 7 27.81 -13.54 19.46
CA THR A 7 27.67 -12.15 18.96
C THR A 7 27.62 -12.09 17.43
N LEU A 8 28.38 -12.94 16.74
CA LEU A 8 28.33 -13.01 15.28
C LEU A 8 26.97 -13.56 14.82
N SER A 9 26.47 -14.61 15.48
CA SER A 9 25.17 -15.20 15.16
C SER A 9 24.01 -14.23 15.40
N THR A 10 24.02 -13.46 16.49
CA THR A 10 22.97 -12.48 16.77
C THR A 10 23.00 -11.30 15.80
N SER A 11 24.18 -10.81 15.42
CA SER A 11 24.30 -9.72 14.44
C SER A 11 23.82 -10.14 13.03
N VAL A 12 24.12 -11.38 12.62
CA VAL A 12 23.59 -11.96 11.37
C VAL A 12 22.07 -12.08 11.42
N LEU A 13 21.50 -12.56 12.53
CA LEU A 13 20.05 -12.68 12.70
C LEU A 13 19.34 -11.31 12.63
N ILE A 14 19.88 -10.29 13.31
CA ILE A 14 19.34 -8.93 13.27
C ILE A 14 19.37 -8.38 11.84
N THR A 15 20.49 -8.53 11.15
CA THR A 15 20.64 -8.06 9.76
C THR A 15 19.66 -8.76 8.82
N ALA A 16 19.54 -10.08 8.94
CA ALA A 16 18.59 -10.87 8.16
C ALA A 16 17.14 -10.44 8.43
N ALA A 17 16.77 -10.16 9.70
CA ALA A 17 15.45 -9.68 10.06
C ALA A 17 15.14 -8.31 9.45
N ILE A 18 16.08 -7.36 9.49
CA ILE A 18 15.92 -6.03 8.88
C ILE A 18 15.71 -6.17 7.37
N LEU A 19 16.50 -7.01 6.69
CA LEU A 19 16.35 -7.27 5.27
C LEU A 19 15.01 -7.91 4.95
N ALA A 20 14.55 -8.89 5.73
CA ALA A 20 13.26 -9.54 5.55
C ALA A 20 12.09 -8.54 5.70
N VAL A 21 12.11 -7.70 6.73
CA VAL A 21 11.07 -6.67 6.95
C VAL A 21 11.09 -5.64 5.81
N THR A 22 12.28 -5.18 5.42
CA THR A 22 12.42 -4.18 4.36
C THR A 22 11.94 -4.71 3.01
N THR A 23 12.32 -5.93 2.64
CA THR A 23 11.89 -6.59 1.40
C THR A 23 10.39 -6.86 1.40
N PHE A 24 9.82 -7.29 2.52
CA PHE A 24 8.38 -7.46 2.69
C PHE A 24 7.62 -6.16 2.49
N LEU A 25 7.99 -5.09 3.20
CA LEU A 25 7.35 -3.78 3.07
C LEU A 25 7.46 -3.21 1.65
N THR A 26 8.62 -3.39 1.02
CA THR A 26 8.85 -2.97 -0.37
C THR A 26 7.95 -3.73 -1.33
N ALA A 27 7.85 -5.06 -1.19
CA ALA A 27 6.99 -5.89 -2.03
C ALA A 27 5.51 -5.48 -1.89
N ILE A 28 5.03 -5.33 -0.66
CA ILE A 28 3.65 -4.89 -0.39
C ILE A 28 3.40 -3.52 -1.00
N TYR A 29 4.29 -2.55 -0.78
CA TYR A 29 4.15 -1.21 -1.33
C TYR A 29 4.05 -1.23 -2.86
N LEU A 30 4.93 -1.99 -3.55
CA LEU A 30 4.92 -2.07 -5.01
C LEU A 30 3.65 -2.72 -5.55
N ILE A 31 3.16 -3.77 -4.90
CA ILE A 31 1.90 -4.45 -5.27
C ILE A 31 0.72 -3.50 -5.05
N SER A 32 0.59 -2.91 -3.86
CA SER A 32 -0.49 -1.97 -3.53
C SER A 32 -0.50 -0.77 -4.46
N LYS A 33 0.66 -0.20 -4.81
CA LYS A 33 0.76 0.90 -5.78
C LYS A 33 0.23 0.49 -7.16
N LYS A 34 0.55 -0.71 -7.64
CA LYS A 34 0.03 -1.22 -8.93
C LYS A 34 -1.47 -1.45 -8.87
N LEU A 35 -2.00 -1.94 -7.75
CA LEU A 35 -3.44 -2.14 -7.55
C LEU A 35 -4.20 -0.81 -7.42
N ALA A 36 -3.58 0.21 -6.81
CA ALA A 36 -4.17 1.51 -6.57
C ALA A 36 -4.15 2.45 -7.79
N LEU A 37 -3.35 2.13 -8.82
CA LEU A 37 -3.18 2.93 -10.03
C LEU A 37 -4.48 3.42 -10.69
N PRO A 38 -5.52 2.58 -10.91
CA PRO A 38 -6.78 3.05 -11.49
C PRO A 38 -7.52 4.06 -10.60
N PHE A 39 -7.35 4.01 -9.29
CA PHE A 39 -7.96 4.97 -8.36
C PHE A 39 -7.24 6.32 -8.39
N GLY A 40 -5.90 6.32 -8.53
CA GLY A 40 -5.14 7.55 -8.74
C GLY A 40 -5.53 8.27 -10.04
N ALA A 41 -5.83 7.51 -11.10
CA ALA A 41 -6.35 8.05 -12.35
C ALA A 41 -7.76 8.66 -12.17
N LEU A 42 -8.67 7.94 -11.50
CA LEU A 42 -10.02 8.44 -11.22
C LEU A 42 -10.00 9.71 -10.37
N LEU A 43 -9.19 9.76 -9.31
CA LEU A 43 -9.09 10.95 -8.47
C LEU A 43 -8.58 12.16 -9.25
N LEU A 44 -7.56 11.97 -10.09
CA LEU A 44 -7.04 13.05 -10.92
C LEU A 44 -8.09 13.53 -11.93
N ASP A 45 -8.83 12.61 -12.55
CA ASP A 45 -9.89 12.92 -13.50
C ASP A 45 -11.01 13.73 -12.86
N THR A 46 -11.46 13.34 -11.65
CA THR A 46 -12.45 14.09 -10.88
C THR A 46 -11.96 15.49 -10.50
N ILE A 47 -10.71 15.62 -10.04
CA ILE A 47 -10.12 16.92 -9.66
C ILE A 47 -10.02 17.83 -10.89
N VAL A 48 -9.52 17.30 -12.01
CA VAL A 48 -9.41 18.04 -13.26
C VAL A 48 -10.78 18.44 -13.79
N SER A 49 -11.76 17.53 -13.79
CA SER A 49 -13.12 17.81 -14.26
C SER A 49 -13.82 18.86 -13.40
N SER A 50 -13.44 19.01 -12.13
CA SER A 50 -13.95 20.08 -11.26
C SER A 50 -13.28 21.45 -11.48
N HIS A 51 -12.18 21.48 -12.24
CA HIS A 51 -11.46 22.68 -12.66
C HIS A 51 -11.57 22.81 -14.17
N ASP A 52 -12.68 23.42 -14.60
CA ASP A 52 -13.21 23.53 -15.97
C ASP A 52 -12.33 24.31 -16.99
N ASN A 53 -11.02 24.38 -16.77
CA ASN A 53 -10.06 25.10 -17.60
C ASN A 53 -8.96 24.16 -18.05
N LYS A 54 -9.18 23.44 -19.16
CA LYS A 54 -8.07 22.75 -19.85
C LYS A 54 -7.85 23.26 -21.27
N PRO A 55 -6.72 23.94 -21.54
CA PRO A 55 -6.18 24.05 -22.89
C PRO A 55 -5.70 22.67 -23.40
N PRO A 56 -5.49 22.51 -24.72
CA PRO A 56 -5.16 21.23 -25.35
C PRO A 56 -3.87 20.61 -24.76
N PRO A 57 -3.83 19.28 -24.56
CA PRO A 57 -2.70 18.63 -23.90
C PRO A 57 -1.45 18.67 -24.77
N THR A 58 -0.33 19.10 -24.17
CA THR A 58 1.02 18.96 -24.74
C THR A 58 1.70 17.71 -24.19
N SER A 59 2.73 17.18 -24.90
CA SER A 59 3.47 15.98 -24.48
C SER A 59 4.09 16.08 -23.07
N LYS A 60 4.47 17.28 -22.62
CA LYS A 60 4.93 17.52 -21.24
C LYS A 60 3.81 17.35 -20.22
N GLN A 61 2.60 17.82 -20.55
CA GLN A 61 1.43 17.74 -19.68
C GLN A 61 0.93 16.29 -19.50
N GLU A 62 1.09 15.45 -20.51
CA GLU A 62 0.79 14.01 -20.42
C GLU A 62 1.74 13.28 -19.46
N GLN A 63 3.01 13.67 -19.44
CA GLN A 63 4.00 13.12 -18.51
C GLN A 63 3.76 13.57 -17.06
N ASP A 64 3.39 14.84 -16.87
CA ASP A 64 3.06 15.38 -15.55
C ASP A 64 1.77 14.79 -14.97
N THR A 65 0.76 14.57 -15.81
CA THR A 65 -0.49 13.90 -15.40
C THR A 65 -0.23 12.46 -15.00
N LEU A 66 0.55 11.69 -15.78
CA LEU A 66 0.93 10.31 -15.41
C LEU A 66 1.70 10.26 -14.09
N ARG A 67 2.57 11.25 -13.83
CA ARG A 67 3.29 11.36 -12.55
C ARG A 67 2.32 11.64 -11.40
N ALA A 68 1.39 12.58 -11.58
CA ALA A 68 0.37 12.90 -10.59
C ALA A 68 -0.53 11.69 -10.27
N GLN A 69 -0.97 10.94 -11.28
CA GLN A 69 -1.75 9.71 -11.09
C GLN A 69 -0.99 8.67 -10.26
N LYS A 70 0.29 8.44 -10.55
CA LYS A 70 1.14 7.52 -9.78
C LYS A 70 1.33 7.98 -8.34
N THR A 71 1.45 9.28 -8.10
CA THR A 71 1.54 9.85 -6.76
C THR A 71 0.25 9.64 -5.99
N LEU A 72 -0.90 9.99 -6.57
CA LEU A 72 -2.21 9.79 -5.94
C LEU A 72 -2.49 8.32 -5.64
N ALA A 73 -2.20 7.42 -6.58
CA ALA A 73 -2.30 5.98 -6.37
C ALA A 73 -1.42 5.50 -5.21
N SER A 74 -0.20 6.01 -5.10
CA SER A 74 0.69 5.72 -3.98
C SER A 74 0.11 6.21 -2.65
N VAL A 75 -0.50 7.39 -2.62
CA VAL A 75 -1.14 7.93 -1.40
C VAL A 75 -2.31 7.06 -0.99
N VAL A 76 -3.20 6.69 -1.93
CA VAL A 76 -4.33 5.79 -1.65
C VAL A 76 -3.85 4.44 -1.09
N ALA A 77 -2.82 3.85 -1.71
CA ALA A 77 -2.24 2.60 -1.24
C ALA A 77 -1.71 2.70 0.20
N ILE A 78 -0.96 3.76 0.51
CA ILE A 78 -0.39 3.96 1.85
C ILE A 78 -1.49 4.18 2.88
N VAL A 79 -2.47 5.04 2.59
CA VAL A 79 -3.58 5.33 3.51
C VAL A 79 -4.34 4.07 3.84
N LEU A 80 -4.65 3.25 2.84
CA LEU A 80 -5.42 2.01 3.04
C LEU A 80 -4.64 0.98 3.88
N LEU A 81 -3.33 0.83 3.63
CA LEU A 81 -2.46 -0.02 4.46
C LEU A 81 -2.42 0.45 5.92
N ILE A 82 -2.28 1.76 6.16
CA ILE A 82 -2.29 2.32 7.52
C ILE A 82 -3.62 2.04 8.21
N VAL A 83 -4.74 2.25 7.52
CA VAL A 83 -6.08 1.98 8.08
C VAL A 83 -6.24 0.52 8.47
N CYS A 84 -5.84 -0.43 7.63
CA CYS A 84 -5.93 -1.86 7.95
C CYS A 84 -5.01 -2.26 9.11
N VAL A 85 -3.79 -1.72 9.18
CA VAL A 85 -2.89 -1.96 10.31
C VAL A 85 -3.46 -1.40 11.62
N LEU A 86 -3.99 -0.17 11.60
CA LEU A 86 -4.62 0.43 12.77
C LEU A 86 -5.86 -0.35 13.21
N TYR A 87 -6.67 -0.81 12.27
CA TYR A 87 -7.85 -1.62 12.53
C TYR A 87 -7.49 -2.91 13.29
N GLU A 88 -6.49 -3.65 12.80
CA GLU A 88 -5.98 -4.86 13.45
C GLU A 88 -5.41 -4.58 14.84
N GLN A 89 -4.69 -3.47 15.02
CA GLN A 89 -4.16 -3.06 16.32
C GLN A 89 -5.26 -2.70 17.32
N ILE A 90 -6.30 -1.99 16.88
CA ILE A 90 -7.45 -1.64 17.73
C ILE A 90 -8.21 -2.89 18.14
N GLN A 91 -8.44 -3.83 17.22
CA GLN A 91 -9.06 -5.12 17.55
C GLN A 91 -8.24 -5.93 18.54
N ALA A 92 -6.92 -5.99 18.35
CA ALA A 92 -6.06 -6.71 19.28
C ALA A 92 -5.96 -6.01 20.65
N GLY A 93 -5.96 -4.67 20.65
CA GLY A 93 -5.88 -3.82 21.83
C GLY A 93 -7.16 -3.77 22.68
N SER A 94 -8.31 -4.21 22.15
CA SER A 94 -9.55 -4.32 22.94
C SER A 94 -9.44 -5.31 24.10
N ASN A 95 -8.39 -6.15 24.13
CA ASN A 95 -8.06 -7.06 25.22
C ASN A 95 -7.15 -6.43 26.30
N TYR A 96 -6.88 -5.11 26.26
CA TYR A 96 -6.11 -4.34 27.27
C TYR A 96 -4.72 -4.91 27.63
N ARG A 97 -4.14 -5.75 26.77
CA ARG A 97 -2.82 -6.35 27.00
C ARG A 97 -1.76 -5.62 26.17
N PRO A 98 -0.60 -5.24 26.74
CA PRO A 98 0.51 -4.74 25.95
C PRO A 98 0.98 -5.83 24.97
N LEU A 99 0.99 -5.49 23.69
CA LEU A 99 1.44 -6.39 22.62
C LEU A 99 2.97 -6.53 22.68
N GLY A 100 3.46 -7.77 22.62
CA GLY A 100 4.88 -8.03 22.40
C GLY A 100 5.31 -7.64 20.99
N PHE A 101 6.61 -7.45 20.77
CA PHE A 101 7.16 -7.09 19.44
C PHE A 101 6.73 -8.06 18.33
N ASN A 102 6.76 -9.37 18.60
CA ASN A 102 6.37 -10.39 17.62
C ASN A 102 4.86 -10.35 17.31
N GLU A 103 4.02 -10.09 18.31
CA GLU A 103 2.57 -9.98 18.13
C GLU A 103 2.22 -8.73 17.32
N PHE A 104 2.85 -7.60 17.65
CA PHE A 104 2.73 -6.36 16.87
C PHE A 104 3.17 -6.55 15.42
N CYS A 105 4.31 -7.20 15.20
CA CYS A 105 4.84 -7.46 13.87
C CYS A 105 3.90 -8.37 13.06
N GLY A 106 3.34 -9.41 13.69
CA GLY A 106 2.36 -10.30 13.09
C GLY A 106 1.07 -9.58 12.70
N LEU A 107 0.52 -8.74 13.58
CA LEU A 107 -0.67 -7.94 13.31
C LEU A 107 -0.43 -6.91 12.20
N ALA A 108 0.71 -6.23 12.21
CA ALA A 108 1.08 -5.30 11.16
C ALA A 108 1.21 -6.01 9.80
N ALA A 109 1.84 -7.19 9.75
CA ALA A 109 1.93 -7.98 8.54
C ALA A 109 0.54 -8.43 8.04
N LYS A 110 -0.34 -8.87 8.94
CA LYS A 110 -1.73 -9.22 8.63
C LYS A 110 -2.50 -8.03 8.05
N GLY A 111 -2.48 -6.88 8.73
CA GLY A 111 -3.15 -5.66 8.26
C GLY A 111 -2.63 -5.20 6.90
N CYS A 112 -1.33 -5.32 6.64
CA CYS A 112 -0.77 -5.04 5.32
C CYS A 112 -1.30 -5.98 4.23
N VAL A 113 -1.43 -7.28 4.51
CA VAL A 113 -1.99 -8.27 3.57
C VAL A 113 -3.46 -8.00 3.30
N GLU A 114 -4.25 -7.70 4.32
CA GLU A 114 -5.67 -7.34 4.18
C GLU A 114 -5.83 -6.07 3.35
N GLY A 115 -4.99 -5.05 3.55
CA GLY A 115 -5.02 -3.85 2.74
C GLY A 115 -4.76 -4.11 1.26
N VAL A 116 -3.80 -4.99 0.94
CA VAL A 116 -3.56 -5.44 -0.44
C VAL A 116 -4.79 -6.15 -1.01
N LEU A 117 -5.42 -7.02 -0.22
CA LEU A 117 -6.58 -7.81 -0.62
C LEU A 117 -7.80 -6.92 -0.90
N VAL A 118 -8.05 -5.92 -0.05
CA VAL A 118 -9.10 -4.92 -0.26
C VAL A 118 -8.85 -4.11 -1.53
N LEU A 119 -7.62 -3.67 -1.78
CA LEU A 119 -7.26 -2.99 -3.03
C LEU A 119 -7.49 -3.87 -4.25
N ALA A 120 -7.16 -5.16 -4.16
CA ALA A 120 -7.40 -6.12 -5.24
C ALA A 120 -8.90 -6.28 -5.51
N MET A 121 -9.72 -6.47 -4.48
CA MET A 121 -11.17 -6.57 -4.60
C MET A 121 -11.79 -5.31 -5.21
N LEU A 122 -11.42 -4.13 -4.70
CA LEU A 122 -11.88 -2.85 -5.24
C LEU A 122 -11.53 -2.70 -6.72
N ARG A 123 -10.31 -3.11 -7.11
CA ARG A 123 -9.88 -3.08 -8.50
C ARG A 123 -10.72 -4.03 -9.36
N SER A 124 -10.97 -5.25 -8.90
CA SER A 124 -11.82 -6.21 -9.63
C SER A 124 -13.25 -5.70 -9.81
N VAL A 125 -13.83 -5.07 -8.79
CA VAL A 125 -15.16 -4.43 -8.86
C VAL A 125 -15.15 -3.30 -9.88
N LEU A 126 -14.14 -2.43 -9.86
CA LEU A 126 -14.03 -1.32 -10.81
C LEU A 126 -13.88 -1.81 -12.27
N GLU A 127 -13.05 -2.83 -12.50
CA GLU A 127 -12.89 -3.44 -13.82
C GLU A 127 -14.21 -4.11 -14.30
N GLY A 128 -14.93 -4.77 -13.39
CA GLY A 128 -16.26 -5.33 -13.66
C GLY A 128 -17.27 -4.25 -14.05
N TYR A 129 -17.34 -3.15 -13.29
CA TYR A 129 -18.22 -2.02 -13.56
C TYR A 129 -17.92 -1.36 -14.91
N ARG A 130 -16.64 -1.15 -15.25
CA ARG A 130 -16.23 -0.60 -16.55
C ARG A 130 -16.68 -1.48 -17.72
N ARG A 131 -16.57 -2.81 -17.60
CA ARG A 131 -17.02 -3.75 -18.63
C ARG A 131 -18.54 -3.76 -18.81
N LEU A 132 -19.29 -3.52 -17.74
CA LEU A 132 -20.76 -3.41 -17.82
C LEU A 132 -21.19 -2.14 -18.54
N ILE A 133 -20.55 -1.01 -18.25
CA ILE A 133 -20.83 0.25 -18.95
C ILE A 133 -20.44 0.15 -20.43
N SER A 134 -19.27 -0.41 -20.75
CA SER A 134 -18.81 -0.49 -22.15
C SER A 134 -19.64 -1.42 -23.04
N ARG A 135 -20.55 -2.21 -22.46
CA ARG A 135 -21.45 -3.13 -23.19
C ARG A 135 -22.87 -2.54 -23.39
N ARG A 136 -23.17 -1.40 -22.78
CA ARG A 136 -24.38 -0.61 -23.08
C ARG A 136 -24.06 0.43 -24.14
#